data_AF-K2SC73-F1
#
_entry.id   AF-K2SC73-F1
#
_cell.length_a   1.000
_cell.length_b   1.000
_cell.length_c   1.000
_cell.angle_alpha   90.00
_cell.angle_beta   90.00
_cell.angle_gamma   90.00
#
_symmetry.space_group_name_H-M   'P 1'
#
loop_
_entity.id
_entity.type
_entity.pdbx_description
1 polymer ?
#
loop_
_entity_poly.entity_id
_entity_poly.type
_entity_poly.pdbx_seq_one_letter_code
_entity_poly.pdbx_strand_id
1 'polypeptide(L)'
;MSSDSQKHGAVLRRRSIPQQPEEETPPSTTRKSSENRHSVLSWFLFVLSCAIFATFISYLNSATAYQTAGSYYTITGLKAFLSHGNSDNNFDSHPGKGPYGGSLGQNLHPREHVVRAPSVRHYSWKVTKAFRYPDGVKKAVYLINDGFLGPTVEARSGDRLVIEVQNALEDEGLSFHWHGLLMRGANYMDGAVGFTQDAIHPGANFTYEFDIADDQAGTFWYHAHDQVQRADGLFGGLIIHRPETATGVADLDRYGYDEERLLLIGHWYHRSAQDVLAWYISAGSFGNEPVPDSLLINGMGAFNCSKAIPARPVECINFEGTATPNLQFNFTRRHRLRLVNTGTLAGFTLSIPGAAMQVIEVDGGNAVTSDSENDTSVGSLYPGQRADLILSWPEDTLEASKISITLDGEDFKYPNPALTRTQHFSIFRSAPVPKEKSEASASSEQGRPESHAPQTLIDLNALVSADIITPSLPPATEHTLVLYANTLKLSHRGNKPHGYMNQTSWSPQSSPPRPLIALPRSSWDANQFVPRIPLPNGTSDAPWVTIVLNNLDDGSHPFHLHGHAFWVLQTHAAGWGWGSWNP
;
A
#
# COMPACT_ATOMS: atom_id res chain seq x y z
N MET A 1 -12.85 26.85 81.88
CA MET A 1 -13.47 28.11 82.36
C MET A 1 -13.75 28.97 81.13
N SER A 2 -15.01 29.37 80.93
CA SER A 2 -15.61 30.34 79.96
C SER A 2 -15.34 30.16 78.46
N SER A 3 -16.33 29.85 77.59
CA SER A 3 -17.52 30.63 77.11
C SER A 3 -17.13 31.83 76.22
N ASP A 4 -17.75 32.17 75.08
CA ASP A 4 -18.99 31.76 74.42
C ASP A 4 -19.07 32.40 73.00
N SER A 5 -20.07 32.00 72.19
CA SER A 5 -20.81 32.82 71.19
C SER A 5 -20.95 32.28 69.74
N GLN A 6 -22.05 31.56 69.55
CA GLN A 6 -23.15 31.70 68.56
C GLN A 6 -23.04 31.37 67.04
N LYS A 7 -24.06 30.58 66.69
CA LYS A 7 -24.62 30.05 65.43
C LYS A 7 -25.16 31.11 64.45
N HIS A 8 -25.18 30.80 63.15
CA HIS A 8 -26.40 30.44 62.38
C HIS A 8 -26.11 30.19 60.89
N GLY A 9 -26.79 29.20 60.31
CA GLY A 9 -26.79 28.88 58.88
C GLY A 9 -28.00 29.46 58.15
N ALA A 10 -27.92 29.55 56.83
CA ALA A 10 -29.07 29.80 55.95
C ALA A 10 -28.90 29.18 54.55
N VAL A 11 -30.04 28.70 54.06
CA VAL A 11 -30.36 27.96 52.83
C VAL A 11 -30.66 28.92 51.67
N LEU A 12 -30.24 28.63 50.43
CA LEU A 12 -30.83 29.18 49.18
C LEU A 12 -30.62 28.17 48.01
N ARG A 13 -31.62 27.34 47.67
CA ARG A 13 -32.69 27.46 46.63
C ARG A 13 -32.24 27.48 45.15
N ARG A 14 -32.68 26.43 44.44
CA ARG A 14 -32.68 26.22 42.97
C ARG A 14 -33.46 27.33 42.25
N ARG A 15 -32.97 27.75 41.07
CA ARG A 15 -33.71 28.56 40.08
C ARG A 15 -34.02 27.73 38.83
N SER A 16 -35.29 27.77 38.46
CA SER A 16 -35.91 27.24 37.24
C SER A 16 -35.85 28.27 36.10
N ILE A 17 -35.79 27.76 34.87
CA ILE A 17 -35.74 28.49 33.60
C ILE A 17 -37.19 28.78 33.13
N PRO A 18 -37.51 29.98 32.61
CA PRO A 18 -38.87 30.31 32.15
C PRO A 18 -39.12 30.00 30.67
N GLN A 19 -40.37 29.61 30.38
CA GLN A 19 -40.98 29.36 29.08
C GLN A 19 -41.14 30.65 28.23
N GLN A 20 -41.10 30.50 26.91
CA GLN A 20 -41.47 31.52 25.92
C GLN A 20 -42.94 31.37 25.47
N PRO A 21 -43.61 32.46 25.04
CA PRO A 21 -45.02 32.44 24.61
C PRO A 21 -45.23 32.21 23.10
N GLU A 22 -46.42 31.68 22.78
CA GLU A 22 -47.05 31.51 21.45
C GLU A 22 -47.65 32.82 20.87
N GLU A 23 -48.12 32.72 19.61
CA GLU A 23 -48.85 33.66 18.70
C GLU A 23 -47.99 34.15 17.52
N GLU A 24 -48.43 34.25 16.26
CA GLU A 24 -49.73 34.07 15.60
C GLU A 24 -49.49 33.98 14.06
N THR A 25 -50.37 33.31 13.33
CA THR A 25 -50.40 33.23 11.85
C THR A 25 -51.27 34.35 11.23
N PRO A 26 -50.97 34.82 10.00
CA PRO A 26 -51.97 35.49 9.16
C PRO A 26 -52.17 34.82 7.77
N PRO A 27 -53.24 35.20 7.03
CA PRO A 27 -54.11 34.23 6.35
C PRO A 27 -53.92 34.11 4.82
N SER A 28 -54.57 33.08 4.28
CA SER A 28 -54.78 32.84 2.85
C SER A 28 -55.82 33.79 2.24
N THR A 29 -55.54 34.31 1.04
CA THR A 29 -56.56 34.88 0.14
C THR A 29 -56.28 34.51 -1.31
N THR A 30 -57.33 34.63 -2.11
CA THR A 30 -57.69 33.86 -3.30
C THR A 30 -57.23 34.47 -4.64
N ARG A 31 -57.11 33.55 -5.60
CA ARG A 31 -56.95 33.63 -7.07
C ARG A 31 -57.61 34.84 -7.77
N LYS A 32 -56.85 35.54 -8.64
CA LYS A 32 -57.31 36.11 -9.93
C LYS A 32 -56.14 36.36 -10.90
N SER A 33 -56.46 36.27 -12.19
CA SER A 33 -55.63 36.14 -13.40
C SER A 33 -55.06 37.44 -14.00
N SER A 34 -53.94 37.34 -14.73
CA SER A 34 -53.63 37.93 -16.07
C SER A 34 -52.10 38.05 -16.21
N GLU A 35 -51.47 37.21 -17.04
CA GLU A 35 -51.03 37.47 -18.43
C GLU A 35 -49.73 38.27 -18.60
N ASN A 36 -48.88 37.73 -19.49
CA ASN A 36 -47.73 38.32 -20.18
C ASN A 36 -46.42 38.57 -19.41
N ARG A 37 -45.52 37.57 -19.45
CA ARG A 37 -44.04 37.75 -19.50
C ARG A 37 -43.29 36.45 -19.88
N HIS A 38 -43.65 35.84 -21.01
CA HIS A 38 -42.86 34.77 -21.63
C HIS A 38 -42.74 35.00 -23.14
N SER A 39 -41.78 35.81 -23.60
CA SER A 39 -41.39 35.80 -25.02
C SER A 39 -39.95 36.20 -25.33
N VAL A 40 -39.11 36.57 -24.34
CA VAL A 40 -37.75 37.07 -24.63
C VAL A 40 -36.64 36.05 -24.32
N LEU A 41 -36.87 35.08 -23.42
CA LEU A 41 -35.85 34.07 -23.06
C LEU A 41 -35.75 32.88 -24.04
N SER A 42 -36.81 32.58 -24.80
CA SER A 42 -36.84 31.45 -25.73
C SER A 42 -36.06 31.72 -27.03
N TRP A 43 -35.95 32.99 -27.44
CA TRP A 43 -35.21 33.38 -28.64
C TRP A 43 -33.69 33.36 -28.46
N PHE A 44 -33.19 33.65 -27.24
CA PHE A 44 -31.75 33.62 -26.96
C PHE A 44 -31.16 32.21 -26.92
N LEU A 45 -31.95 31.21 -26.49
CA LEU A 45 -31.52 29.82 -26.44
C LEU A 45 -31.49 29.13 -27.81
N PHE A 46 -32.27 29.61 -28.78
CA PHE A 46 -32.30 29.03 -30.13
C PHE A 46 -31.12 29.51 -31.00
N VAL A 47 -30.68 30.77 -30.85
CA VAL A 47 -29.56 31.34 -31.63
C VAL A 47 -28.21 30.79 -31.19
N LEU A 48 -28.04 30.44 -29.90
CA LEU A 48 -26.80 29.86 -29.38
C LEU A 48 -26.59 28.39 -29.81
N SER A 49 -27.68 27.65 -30.02
CA SER A 49 -27.64 26.26 -30.50
C SER A 49 -27.18 26.14 -31.95
N CYS A 50 -27.59 27.07 -32.82
CA CYS A 50 -27.19 27.07 -34.24
C CYS A 50 -25.72 27.45 -34.49
N ALA A 51 -25.11 28.25 -33.61
CA ALA A 51 -23.71 28.68 -33.75
C ALA A 51 -22.70 27.57 -33.39
N ILE A 52 -23.08 26.64 -32.51
CA ILE A 52 -22.23 25.50 -32.07
C ILE A 52 -22.26 24.37 -33.11
N PHE A 53 -23.36 24.24 -33.87
CA PHE A 53 -23.46 23.21 -34.91
C PHE A 53 -22.65 23.55 -36.19
N ALA A 54 -22.45 24.84 -36.49
CA ALA A 54 -21.70 25.28 -37.67
C ALA A 54 -20.17 25.13 -37.53
N THR A 55 -19.64 25.20 -36.30
CA THR A 55 -18.21 24.99 -36.02
C THR A 55 -17.80 23.51 -36.01
N PHE A 56 -18.73 22.59 -35.72
CA PHE A 56 -18.46 21.15 -35.72
C PHE A 56 -18.31 20.56 -37.13
N ILE A 57 -19.05 21.09 -38.12
CA ILE A 57 -19.01 20.61 -39.52
C ILE A 57 -17.73 21.08 -40.25
N SER A 58 -17.12 22.18 -39.84
CA SER A 58 -15.87 22.68 -40.42
C SER A 58 -14.62 21.93 -39.91
N TYR A 59 -14.70 21.33 -38.72
CA TYR A 59 -13.60 20.54 -38.14
C TYR A 59 -13.54 19.12 -38.72
N LEU A 60 -14.70 18.52 -39.04
CA LEU A 60 -14.80 17.17 -39.61
C LEU A 60 -14.32 17.07 -41.08
N ASN A 61 -14.35 18.17 -41.85
CA ASN A 61 -13.85 18.19 -43.24
C ASN A 61 -12.33 18.42 -43.37
N SER A 62 -11.62 18.66 -42.27
CA SER A 62 -10.15 18.85 -42.28
C SER A 62 -9.37 17.60 -41.85
N ALA A 63 -10.05 16.56 -41.35
CA ALA A 63 -9.44 15.35 -40.79
C ALA A 63 -9.36 14.16 -41.77
N THR A 64 -9.86 14.30 -43.01
CA THR A 64 -9.89 13.23 -44.02
C THR A 64 -8.83 13.35 -45.12
N ALA A 65 -7.76 14.13 -44.91
CA ALA A 65 -6.68 14.29 -45.88
C ALA A 65 -5.28 14.11 -45.26
N TYR A 66 -5.05 13.06 -44.46
CA TYR A 66 -3.69 12.56 -44.18
C TYR A 66 -3.72 11.04 -43.89
N GLN A 67 -4.07 10.27 -44.92
CA GLN A 67 -3.75 8.84 -44.99
C GLN A 67 -3.45 8.52 -46.44
N THR A 68 -2.16 8.46 -46.78
CA THR A 68 -1.55 7.63 -47.86
C THR A 68 -0.10 8.05 -48.06
N ALA A 69 0.83 7.31 -47.46
CA ALA A 69 2.15 7.04 -48.02
C ALA A 69 2.88 6.06 -47.09
N GLY A 70 2.81 4.77 -47.40
CA GLY A 70 3.72 3.78 -46.83
C GLY A 70 5.12 3.94 -47.41
N SER A 71 6.13 3.65 -46.59
CA SER A 71 7.45 3.26 -47.09
C SER A 71 8.14 2.37 -46.06
N TYR A 72 8.34 1.13 -46.47
CA TYR A 72 9.14 0.12 -45.81
C TYR A 72 10.62 0.53 -45.87
N TYR A 73 11.29 0.57 -44.72
CA TYR A 73 12.75 0.53 -44.65
C TYR A 73 13.17 -0.63 -43.76
N THR A 74 13.59 -1.71 -44.42
CA THR A 74 14.40 -2.77 -43.85
C THR A 74 15.81 -2.23 -43.60
N ILE A 75 16.24 -2.18 -42.34
CA ILE A 75 17.67 -2.07 -42.00
C ILE A 75 18.07 -3.35 -41.28
N THR A 76 18.78 -4.18 -42.03
CA THR A 76 19.59 -5.29 -41.56
C THR A 76 20.82 -4.77 -40.80
N GLY A 77 21.05 -5.32 -39.62
CA GLY A 77 22.41 -5.49 -39.08
C GLY A 77 22.79 -4.59 -37.91
N LEU A 78 22.60 -5.09 -36.68
CA LEU A 78 23.66 -5.11 -35.67
C LEU A 78 23.35 -6.22 -34.65
N LYS A 79 24.12 -7.31 -34.69
CA LYS A 79 24.17 -8.34 -33.66
C LYS A 79 25.28 -8.00 -32.67
N ALA A 80 25.08 -8.49 -31.45
CA ALA A 80 26.06 -8.78 -30.41
C ALA A 80 26.35 -7.66 -29.39
N PHE A 81 25.57 -7.67 -28.30
CA PHE A 81 26.09 -7.73 -26.93
C PHE A 81 25.00 -8.39 -26.06
N LEU A 82 25.04 -9.72 -25.94
CA LEU A 82 24.20 -10.49 -25.03
C LEU A 82 24.95 -10.62 -23.70
N SER A 83 24.53 -9.85 -22.69
CA SER A 83 24.83 -10.14 -21.29
C SER A 83 23.65 -10.92 -20.71
N HIS A 84 23.96 -12.05 -20.06
CA HIS A 84 23.01 -13.01 -19.53
C HIS A 84 22.23 -12.40 -18.34
N GLY A 85 20.97 -12.03 -18.58
CA GLY A 85 19.97 -11.87 -17.54
C GLY A 85 19.11 -13.12 -17.50
N ASN A 86 19.21 -13.89 -16.42
CA ASN A 86 18.40 -15.08 -16.18
C ASN A 86 16.92 -14.65 -16.06
N SER A 87 16.11 -14.99 -17.06
CA SER A 87 14.70 -14.59 -17.16
C SER A 87 13.80 -15.76 -16.76
N ASP A 88 13.48 -15.89 -15.48
CA ASP A 88 12.46 -16.84 -15.01
C ASP A 88 11.05 -16.22 -14.83
N ASN A 89 10.84 -14.99 -15.33
CA ASN A 89 9.52 -14.34 -15.35
C ASN A 89 8.96 -14.25 -16.77
N ASN A 90 8.70 -15.39 -17.42
CA ASN A 90 7.99 -15.41 -18.69
C ASN A 90 6.47 -15.37 -18.47
N PHE A 91 5.93 -14.18 -18.20
CA PHE A 91 4.49 -13.91 -18.38
C PHE A 91 4.22 -13.73 -19.89
N ASP A 92 4.12 -14.86 -20.58
CA ASP A 92 3.88 -14.88 -22.02
C ASP A 92 2.44 -14.42 -22.32
N SER A 93 2.29 -13.23 -22.91
CA SER A 93 1.01 -12.61 -23.25
C SER A 93 0.65 -12.87 -24.72
N HIS A 94 0.36 -14.12 -25.07
CA HIS A 94 -0.18 -14.47 -26.39
C HIS A 94 -1.71 -14.37 -26.42
N PRO A 95 -2.31 -13.66 -27.41
CA PRO A 95 -3.76 -13.60 -27.57
C PRO A 95 -4.25 -14.92 -28.18
N GLY A 96 -4.71 -15.85 -27.35
CA GLY A 96 -5.27 -17.14 -27.79
C GLY A 96 -4.96 -18.34 -26.89
N LYS A 97 -4.08 -18.19 -25.90
CA LYS A 97 -3.92 -19.10 -24.76
C LYS A 97 -4.00 -18.26 -23.49
N GLY A 98 -5.03 -18.43 -22.68
CA GLY A 98 -5.29 -17.55 -21.52
C GLY A 98 -4.08 -17.53 -20.57
N PRO A 99 -3.56 -16.36 -20.15
CA PRO A 99 -2.35 -16.23 -19.33
C PRO A 99 -2.59 -16.49 -17.84
N TYR A 100 -3.64 -17.23 -17.48
CA TYR A 100 -4.17 -17.23 -16.11
C TYR A 100 -4.13 -18.63 -15.53
N GLY A 101 -3.09 -18.85 -14.71
CA GLY A 101 -2.71 -20.13 -14.11
C GLY A 101 -1.27 -20.05 -13.56
N GLY A 102 -0.97 -19.00 -12.80
CA GLY A 102 0.37 -18.74 -12.26
C GLY A 102 0.49 -19.13 -10.78
N SER A 103 1.73 -19.43 -10.36
CA SER A 103 2.08 -19.53 -8.94
C SER A 103 1.93 -18.16 -8.29
N LEU A 104 1.05 -18.05 -7.31
CA LEU A 104 0.87 -16.85 -6.47
C LEU A 104 2.14 -16.50 -5.69
N GLY A 105 3.06 -17.44 -5.48
CA GLY A 105 4.32 -17.22 -4.76
C GLY A 105 5.47 -17.01 -5.72
N GLN A 106 6.26 -15.95 -5.48
CA GLN A 106 7.53 -15.72 -6.17
C GLN A 106 8.65 -16.44 -5.41
N ASN A 107 9.41 -17.28 -6.10
CA ASN A 107 10.58 -17.93 -5.53
C ASN A 107 11.72 -16.92 -5.39
N LEU A 108 12.45 -16.96 -4.28
CA LEU A 108 13.64 -16.16 -4.06
C LEU A 108 14.89 -17.04 -3.97
N HIS A 109 16.06 -16.44 -4.17
CA HIS A 109 17.31 -17.16 -4.42
C HIS A 109 18.41 -16.79 -3.41
N PRO A 110 18.19 -16.93 -2.08
CA PRO A 110 19.15 -16.45 -1.07
C PRO A 110 20.57 -17.00 -1.29
N ARG A 111 20.69 -18.28 -1.71
CA ARG A 111 21.99 -18.93 -1.94
C ARG A 111 22.84 -18.26 -3.03
N GLU A 112 22.25 -17.55 -3.97
CA GLU A 112 22.97 -16.79 -5.01
C GLU A 112 23.54 -15.46 -4.49
N HIS A 113 23.13 -15.04 -3.28
CA HIS A 113 23.44 -13.73 -2.71
C HIS A 113 24.31 -13.82 -1.44
N VAL A 114 24.05 -14.78 -0.56
CA VAL A 114 24.67 -14.79 0.78
C VAL A 114 26.20 -15.01 0.77
N VAL A 115 26.72 -15.81 -0.18
CA VAL A 115 28.15 -16.19 -0.24
C VAL A 115 29.01 -15.31 -1.15
N ARG A 116 28.40 -14.52 -2.05
CA ARG A 116 29.16 -13.70 -2.99
C ARG A 116 29.63 -12.39 -2.35
N ALA A 117 30.70 -11.83 -2.90
CA ALA A 117 31.16 -10.48 -2.53
C ALA A 117 30.12 -9.41 -2.93
N PRO A 118 30.13 -8.23 -2.27
CA PRO A 118 29.35 -7.09 -2.71
C PRO A 118 29.70 -6.70 -4.15
N SER A 119 28.70 -6.28 -4.92
CA SER A 119 28.85 -5.95 -6.34
C SER A 119 27.87 -4.85 -6.77
N VAL A 120 28.09 -4.27 -7.94
CA VAL A 120 27.13 -3.35 -8.55
C VAL A 120 26.06 -4.15 -9.31
N ARG A 121 24.78 -3.90 -9.00
CA ARG A 121 23.63 -4.52 -9.65
C ARG A 121 22.96 -3.50 -10.56
N HIS A 122 23.02 -3.77 -11.87
CA HIS A 122 22.46 -2.90 -12.89
C HIS A 122 21.09 -3.38 -13.36
N TYR A 123 20.13 -2.46 -13.45
CA TYR A 123 18.79 -2.69 -13.99
C TYR A 123 18.42 -1.57 -14.96
N SER A 124 17.68 -1.91 -16.02
CA SER A 124 17.10 -0.95 -16.95
C SER A 124 15.60 -1.17 -17.01
N TRP A 125 14.83 -0.14 -16.68
CA TRP A 125 13.39 -0.17 -16.51
C TRP A 125 12.73 0.82 -17.46
N LYS A 126 11.95 0.30 -18.40
CA LYS A 126 11.03 1.09 -19.21
C LYS A 126 9.63 1.00 -18.62
N VAL A 127 9.10 2.12 -18.14
CA VAL A 127 7.77 2.18 -17.55
C VAL A 127 6.73 2.56 -18.59
N THR A 128 5.69 1.73 -18.74
CA THR A 128 4.57 1.95 -19.67
C THR A 128 3.22 1.72 -18.96
N LYS A 129 2.11 1.94 -19.67
CA LYS A 129 0.76 1.53 -19.26
C LYS A 129 0.14 0.60 -20.28
N ALA A 130 -0.65 -0.37 -19.80
CA ALA A 130 -1.51 -1.16 -20.67
C ALA A 130 -2.71 -1.73 -19.90
N PHE A 131 -3.72 -2.19 -20.63
CA PHE A 131 -4.82 -2.94 -20.04
C PHE A 131 -4.38 -4.38 -19.70
N ARG A 132 -4.75 -4.84 -18.51
CA ARG A 132 -4.59 -6.22 -18.01
C ARG A 132 -5.87 -6.66 -17.28
N TYR A 133 -5.95 -7.94 -16.90
CA TYR A 133 -7.05 -8.50 -16.09
C TYR A 133 -6.50 -9.17 -14.82
N PRO A 134 -5.90 -8.41 -13.87
CA PRO A 134 -5.23 -8.98 -12.68
C PRO A 134 -6.09 -9.96 -11.87
N ASP A 135 -7.38 -9.66 -11.74
CA ASP A 135 -8.38 -10.49 -11.06
C ASP A 135 -9.55 -10.86 -11.97
N GLY A 136 -9.39 -10.73 -13.29
CA GLY A 136 -10.44 -10.98 -14.28
C GLY A 136 -11.21 -9.73 -14.69
N VAL A 137 -11.00 -8.58 -14.03
CA VAL A 137 -11.55 -7.30 -14.48
C VAL A 137 -10.50 -6.49 -15.22
N LYS A 138 -10.87 -5.98 -16.40
CA LYS A 138 -9.99 -5.15 -17.22
C LYS A 138 -9.68 -3.83 -16.54
N LYS A 139 -8.40 -3.54 -16.38
CA LYS A 139 -7.92 -2.28 -15.82
C LYS A 139 -6.61 -1.86 -16.47
N ALA A 140 -6.43 -0.55 -16.67
CA ALA A 140 -5.14 0.01 -17.04
C ALA A 140 -4.21 -0.09 -15.83
N VAL A 141 -3.04 -0.69 -16.03
CA VAL A 141 -2.00 -0.87 -15.01
C VAL A 141 -0.67 -0.36 -15.53
N TYR A 142 0.23 -0.03 -14.61
CA TYR A 142 1.61 0.27 -14.97
C TYR A 142 2.41 -1.01 -15.20
N LEU A 143 3.34 -0.96 -16.14
CA LEU A 143 4.23 -2.04 -16.47
C LEU A 143 5.68 -1.59 -16.31
N ILE A 144 6.57 -2.50 -15.92
CA ILE A 144 8.01 -2.32 -16.00
C ILE A 144 8.55 -3.37 -16.96
N ASN A 145 9.14 -2.94 -18.07
CA ASN A 145 9.60 -3.84 -19.15
C ASN A 145 8.48 -4.80 -19.63
N ASP A 146 7.29 -4.24 -19.86
CA ASP A 146 6.05 -4.95 -20.25
C ASP A 146 5.48 -5.95 -19.23
N GLY A 147 6.16 -6.15 -18.10
CA GLY A 147 5.75 -7.00 -16.98
C GLY A 147 4.83 -6.28 -15.99
N PHE A 148 3.89 -7.06 -15.43
CA PHE A 148 3.05 -6.68 -14.29
C PHE A 148 3.10 -7.82 -13.26
N LEU A 149 3.46 -7.60 -12.00
CA LEU A 149 3.94 -6.35 -11.39
C LEU A 149 5.38 -5.99 -11.81
N GLY A 150 5.97 -4.97 -11.17
CA GLY A 150 7.39 -4.68 -11.32
C GLY A 150 8.28 -5.86 -10.89
N PRO A 151 9.47 -6.03 -11.49
CA PRO A 151 10.37 -7.13 -11.17
C PRO A 151 10.83 -7.08 -9.72
N THR A 152 10.92 -8.24 -9.07
CA THR A 152 11.56 -8.32 -7.74
C THR A 152 13.07 -8.15 -7.88
N VAL A 153 13.62 -7.20 -7.14
CA VAL A 153 15.05 -6.94 -7.05
C VAL A 153 15.60 -7.73 -5.87
N GLU A 154 16.46 -8.72 -6.15
CA GLU A 154 17.26 -9.39 -5.12
C GLU A 154 18.67 -8.80 -5.10
N ALA A 155 19.14 -8.43 -3.92
CA ALA A 155 20.47 -7.87 -3.65
C ALA A 155 21.02 -8.44 -2.33
N ARG A 156 22.22 -8.04 -1.92
CA ARG A 156 22.76 -8.31 -0.58
C ARG A 156 23.25 -7.01 0.06
N SER A 157 23.39 -7.01 1.38
CA SER A 157 24.03 -5.88 2.09
C SER A 157 25.40 -5.54 1.47
N GLY A 158 25.69 -4.26 1.32
CA GLY A 158 26.90 -3.76 0.66
C GLY A 158 26.87 -3.72 -0.87
N ASP A 159 25.84 -4.28 -1.54
CA ASP A 159 25.68 -4.08 -2.99
C ASP A 159 25.38 -2.60 -3.30
N ARG A 160 25.78 -2.16 -4.50
CA ARG A 160 25.33 -0.90 -5.09
C ARG A 160 24.23 -1.18 -6.10
N LEU A 161 23.10 -0.48 -6.00
CA LEU A 161 22.04 -0.56 -7.01
C LEU A 161 22.18 0.60 -8.00
N VAL A 162 22.15 0.27 -9.29
CA VAL A 162 22.11 1.25 -10.39
C VAL A 162 20.91 0.92 -11.26
N ILE A 163 19.86 1.73 -11.19
CA ILE A 163 18.56 1.46 -11.83
C ILE A 163 18.24 2.61 -12.76
N GLU A 164 18.41 2.37 -14.05
CA GLU A 164 18.08 3.31 -15.12
C GLU A 164 16.60 3.24 -15.45
N VAL A 165 15.85 4.29 -15.14
CA VAL A 165 14.41 4.37 -15.36
C VAL A 165 14.12 5.28 -16.55
N GLN A 166 13.47 4.74 -17.57
CA GLN A 166 12.84 5.49 -18.65
C GLN A 166 11.35 5.62 -18.37
N ASN A 167 10.86 6.86 -18.25
CA ASN A 167 9.44 7.13 -18.23
C ASN A 167 8.91 7.15 -19.68
N ALA A 168 8.26 6.07 -20.11
CA ALA A 168 7.62 5.96 -21.42
C ALA A 168 6.09 6.10 -21.35
N LEU A 169 5.58 6.76 -20.30
CA LEU A 169 4.20 7.22 -20.21
C LEU A 169 3.98 8.45 -21.11
N GLU A 170 2.73 8.69 -21.51
CA GLU A 170 2.38 9.76 -22.44
C GLU A 170 2.32 11.14 -21.74
N ASP A 171 1.74 11.20 -20.54
CA ASP A 171 1.31 12.44 -19.91
C ASP A 171 1.56 12.52 -18.39
N GLU A 172 2.17 11.50 -17.80
CA GLU A 172 2.37 11.40 -16.34
C GLU A 172 3.85 11.36 -15.95
N GLY A 173 4.20 12.17 -14.93
CA GLY A 173 5.46 11.99 -14.21
C GLY A 173 5.47 10.68 -13.43
N LEU A 174 6.65 10.24 -12.99
CA LEU A 174 6.77 9.13 -12.04
C LEU A 174 8.03 9.27 -11.20
N SER A 175 8.07 8.57 -10.07
CA SER A 175 9.29 8.35 -9.28
C SER A 175 9.20 6.99 -8.61
N PHE A 176 10.33 6.43 -8.16
CA PHE A 176 10.36 5.22 -7.34
C PHE A 176 10.96 5.53 -5.97
N HIS A 177 10.28 5.09 -4.93
CA HIS A 177 10.76 5.08 -3.55
C HIS A 177 11.12 3.67 -3.10
N TRP A 178 12.18 3.56 -2.30
CA TRP A 178 12.77 2.31 -1.81
C TRP A 178 12.35 2.08 -0.36
N HIS A 179 11.13 1.59 -0.19
CA HIS A 179 10.44 1.57 1.09
C HIS A 179 11.20 0.81 2.18
N GLY A 180 11.59 1.55 3.23
CA GLY A 180 12.33 1.05 4.40
C GLY A 180 13.86 1.13 4.27
N LEU A 181 14.41 1.48 3.10
CA LEU A 181 15.85 1.76 3.02
C LEU A 181 16.20 3.04 3.76
N LEU A 182 17.36 3.06 4.43
CA LEU A 182 17.80 4.22 5.20
C LEU A 182 18.38 5.32 4.29
N MET A 183 18.70 4.99 3.04
CA MET A 183 19.24 5.93 2.04
C MET A 183 20.43 6.76 2.56
N ARG A 184 21.30 6.14 3.39
CA ARG A 184 22.43 6.80 4.04
C ARG A 184 23.38 7.39 3.00
N GLY A 185 23.57 8.71 3.03
CA GLY A 185 24.38 9.43 2.05
C GLY A 185 23.74 9.60 0.66
N ALA A 186 22.53 9.07 0.44
CA ALA A 186 21.83 9.05 -0.85
C ALA A 186 20.39 9.57 -0.73
N ASN A 187 20.12 10.53 0.17
CA ASN A 187 18.77 11.09 0.39
C ASN A 187 18.13 11.64 -0.91
N TYR A 188 18.92 12.14 -1.85
CA TYR A 188 18.45 12.62 -3.16
C TYR A 188 18.00 11.50 -4.12
N MET A 189 18.14 10.23 -3.72
CA MET A 189 17.69 9.03 -4.45
C MET A 189 16.47 8.37 -3.83
N ASP A 190 15.89 8.97 -2.78
CA ASP A 190 14.79 8.38 -2.01
C ASP A 190 13.46 8.32 -2.77
N GLY A 191 13.24 9.15 -3.80
CA GLY A 191 12.04 9.05 -4.64
C GLY A 191 10.84 9.91 -4.25
N ALA A 192 10.83 10.56 -3.09
CA ALA A 192 9.71 11.40 -2.64
C ALA A 192 9.56 12.69 -3.47
N VAL A 193 8.61 12.71 -4.42
CA VAL A 193 8.35 13.84 -5.32
C VAL A 193 8.01 15.11 -4.55
N GLY A 194 8.66 16.21 -4.92
CA GLY A 194 8.50 17.51 -4.27
C GLY A 194 9.27 17.65 -2.96
N PHE A 195 9.87 16.56 -2.45
CA PHE A 195 10.75 16.60 -1.28
C PHE A 195 12.21 16.33 -1.68
N THR A 196 12.54 15.10 -2.08
CA THR A 196 13.90 14.68 -2.41
C THR A 196 14.24 14.85 -3.88
N GLN A 197 13.25 14.82 -4.76
CA GLN A 197 13.45 14.98 -6.20
C GLN A 197 12.21 15.48 -6.93
N ASP A 198 12.40 15.92 -8.17
CA ASP A 198 11.30 16.13 -9.12
C ASP A 198 10.82 14.78 -9.67
N ALA A 199 9.59 14.73 -10.18
CA ALA A 199 9.12 13.57 -10.92
C ALA A 199 9.90 13.42 -12.24
N ILE A 200 10.18 12.19 -12.64
CA ILE A 200 10.75 11.87 -13.96
C ILE A 200 9.67 12.19 -14.99
N HIS A 201 9.90 13.22 -15.80
CA HIS A 201 8.91 13.67 -16.79
C HIS A 201 8.66 12.62 -17.90
N PRO A 202 7.48 12.64 -18.55
CA PRO A 202 7.22 11.84 -19.75
C PRO A 202 8.35 11.94 -20.79
N GLY A 203 8.82 10.80 -21.28
CA GLY A 203 9.92 10.70 -22.24
C GLY A 203 11.32 10.92 -21.66
N ALA A 204 11.46 11.29 -20.38
CA ALA A 204 12.73 11.49 -19.72
C ALA A 204 13.25 10.21 -19.05
N ASN A 205 14.56 10.22 -18.75
CA ASN A 205 15.24 9.15 -18.03
C ASN A 205 15.83 9.70 -16.73
N PHE A 206 15.93 8.83 -15.72
CA PHE A 206 16.64 9.09 -14.47
C PHE A 206 17.29 7.82 -13.95
N THR A 207 18.48 7.93 -13.40
CA THR A 207 19.20 6.79 -12.83
C THR A 207 19.22 6.91 -11.30
N TYR A 208 18.57 5.95 -10.63
CA TYR A 208 18.73 5.78 -9.19
C TYR A 208 20.02 5.04 -8.91
N GLU A 209 20.85 5.62 -8.05
CA GLU A 209 22.16 5.06 -7.73
C GLU A 209 22.50 5.26 -6.26
N PHE A 210 22.56 4.15 -5.51
CA PHE A 210 22.84 4.17 -4.08
C PHE A 210 23.45 2.84 -3.61
N ASP A 211 24.22 2.92 -2.52
CA ASP A 211 24.79 1.77 -1.84
C ASP A 211 23.82 1.27 -0.76
N ILE A 212 23.65 -0.06 -0.68
CA ILE A 212 22.93 -0.70 0.42
C ILE A 212 23.89 -0.79 1.60
N ALA A 213 23.52 -0.22 2.75
CA ALA A 213 24.36 -0.26 3.93
C ALA A 213 24.63 -1.71 4.41
N ASP A 214 25.83 -1.96 4.93
CA ASP A 214 26.26 -3.30 5.36
C ASP A 214 25.39 -3.90 6.47
N ASP A 215 24.73 -3.05 7.26
CA ASP A 215 23.82 -3.41 8.35
C ASP A 215 22.34 -3.49 7.94
N GLN A 216 22.01 -3.25 6.66
CA GLN A 216 20.65 -3.40 6.14
C GLN A 216 20.49 -4.71 5.39
N ALA A 217 19.58 -5.57 5.87
CA ALA A 217 19.14 -6.80 5.24
C ALA A 217 17.71 -7.09 5.67
N GLY A 218 16.93 -7.80 4.85
CA GLY A 218 15.55 -8.17 5.15
C GLY A 218 14.60 -7.93 3.97
N THR A 219 13.32 -7.84 4.29
CA THR A 219 12.25 -7.63 3.30
C THR A 219 11.90 -6.15 3.17
N PHE A 220 12.16 -5.62 1.99
CA PHE A 220 11.79 -4.28 1.53
C PHE A 220 10.92 -4.41 0.27
N TRP A 221 10.53 -3.27 -0.27
CA TRP A 221 9.84 -3.19 -1.55
C TRP A 221 10.04 -1.81 -2.14
N TYR A 222 9.77 -1.65 -3.42
CA TYR A 222 9.78 -0.34 -4.06
C TYR A 222 8.41 -0.04 -4.64
N HIS A 223 8.05 1.24 -4.69
CA HIS A 223 6.79 1.67 -5.27
C HIS A 223 6.88 3.07 -5.85
N ALA A 224 5.93 3.39 -6.72
CA ALA A 224 5.76 4.74 -7.19
C ALA A 224 5.50 5.71 -6.03
N HIS A 225 6.17 6.85 -6.03
CA HIS A 225 6.00 7.89 -5.02
C HIS A 225 5.62 9.24 -5.63
N ASP A 226 4.99 9.19 -6.81
CA ASP A 226 4.23 10.29 -7.38
C ASP A 226 2.73 9.96 -7.35
N GLN A 227 1.94 10.89 -6.82
CA GLN A 227 0.48 10.77 -6.70
C GLN A 227 0.01 9.42 -6.11
N VAL A 228 -0.81 8.68 -6.87
CA VAL A 228 -1.49 7.43 -6.47
C VAL A 228 -1.13 6.25 -7.37
N GLN A 229 -0.04 6.37 -8.15
CA GLN A 229 0.32 5.40 -9.19
C GLN A 229 0.56 3.98 -8.63
N ARG A 230 1.03 3.88 -7.37
CA ARG A 230 1.17 2.60 -6.66
C ARG A 230 -0.14 1.80 -6.65
N ALA A 231 -1.29 2.44 -6.48
CA ALA A 231 -2.58 1.77 -6.36
C ALA A 231 -3.03 1.10 -7.68
N ASP A 232 -2.41 1.47 -8.80
CA ASP A 232 -2.62 0.85 -10.13
C ASP A 232 -1.44 -0.08 -10.52
N GLY A 233 -0.62 -0.47 -9.55
CA GLY A 233 0.34 -1.56 -9.70
C GLY A 233 1.79 -1.18 -9.97
N LEU A 234 2.17 0.10 -9.85
CA LEU A 234 3.56 0.52 -10.02
C LEU A 234 4.37 0.26 -8.74
N PHE A 235 4.70 -1.01 -8.49
CA PHE A 235 5.52 -1.48 -7.38
C PHE A 235 6.13 -2.86 -7.65
N GLY A 236 7.11 -3.27 -6.85
CA GLY A 236 7.72 -4.60 -6.89
C GLY A 236 8.50 -4.93 -5.62
N GLY A 237 8.97 -6.17 -5.51
CA GLY A 237 9.73 -6.63 -4.34
C GLY A 237 11.16 -6.10 -4.31
N LEU A 238 11.70 -5.87 -3.12
CA LEU A 238 13.11 -5.56 -2.89
C LEU A 238 13.63 -6.41 -1.73
N ILE A 239 14.37 -7.45 -2.04
CA ILE A 239 14.88 -8.38 -1.02
C ILE A 239 16.38 -8.18 -0.89
N ILE A 240 16.83 -7.91 0.34
CA ILE A 240 18.23 -7.70 0.65
C ILE A 240 18.68 -8.85 1.54
N HIS A 241 19.43 -9.77 0.95
CA HIS A 241 19.92 -10.95 1.65
C HIS A 241 21.09 -10.59 2.55
N ARG A 242 21.06 -11.06 3.80
CA ARG A 242 22.16 -10.89 4.74
C ARG A 242 23.35 -11.75 4.30
N PRO A 243 24.57 -11.18 4.22
CA PRO A 243 25.79 -11.94 4.00
C PRO A 243 25.94 -13.08 5.01
N GLU A 244 26.53 -14.20 4.58
CA GLU A 244 26.99 -15.24 5.49
C GLU A 244 28.01 -14.66 6.48
N THR A 245 27.90 -15.03 7.76
CA THR A 245 28.85 -14.57 8.78
C THR A 245 30.24 -15.19 8.56
N ALA A 246 31.27 -14.64 9.23
CA ALA A 246 32.62 -15.22 9.20
C ALA A 246 32.69 -16.69 9.67
N THR A 247 31.68 -17.16 10.42
CA THR A 247 31.56 -18.55 10.88
C THR A 247 30.77 -19.46 9.94
N GLY A 248 30.37 -18.96 8.76
CA GLY A 248 29.64 -19.75 7.78
C GLY A 248 28.16 -19.94 8.11
N VAL A 249 27.53 -18.97 8.77
CA VAL A 249 26.10 -19.04 9.15
C VAL A 249 25.33 -18.01 8.37
N ALA A 250 24.38 -18.44 7.53
CA ALA A 250 23.44 -17.58 6.83
C ALA A 250 22.06 -17.60 7.52
N ASP A 251 21.14 -16.72 7.11
CA ASP A 251 19.76 -16.70 7.63
C ASP A 251 19.05 -18.07 7.48
N LEU A 252 19.33 -18.77 6.38
CA LEU A 252 18.78 -20.11 6.10
C LEU A 252 19.21 -21.14 7.15
N ASP A 253 20.43 -21.04 7.68
CA ASP A 253 20.90 -21.86 8.79
C ASP A 253 20.34 -21.37 10.13
N ARG A 254 20.34 -20.04 10.35
CA ARG A 254 19.87 -19.39 11.59
C ARG A 254 18.40 -19.71 11.88
N TYR A 255 17.53 -19.63 10.87
CA TYR A 255 16.09 -19.84 11.01
C TYR A 255 15.65 -21.23 10.53
N GLY A 256 16.55 -22.00 9.91
CA GLY A 256 16.32 -23.39 9.51
C GLY A 256 15.23 -23.57 8.45
N TYR A 257 15.30 -22.80 7.36
CA TYR A 257 14.39 -22.94 6.21
C TYR A 257 15.12 -23.42 4.95
N ASP A 258 14.37 -24.07 4.07
CA ASP A 258 14.88 -24.66 2.83
C ASP A 258 14.64 -23.75 1.61
N GLU A 259 13.52 -23.05 1.61
CA GLU A 259 13.00 -22.30 0.47
C GLU A 259 12.45 -20.95 0.90
N GLU A 260 12.51 -19.96 0.01
CA GLU A 260 11.96 -18.63 0.24
C GLU A 260 10.87 -18.31 -0.77
N ARG A 261 9.82 -17.61 -0.30
CA ARG A 261 8.71 -17.13 -1.11
C ARG A 261 8.35 -15.69 -0.75
N LEU A 262 8.15 -14.84 -1.74
CA LEU A 262 7.62 -13.49 -1.57
C LEU A 262 6.14 -13.44 -1.96
N LEU A 263 5.31 -12.82 -1.11
CA LEU A 263 3.92 -12.45 -1.40
C LEU A 263 3.72 -10.94 -1.23
N LEU A 264 3.52 -10.26 -2.34
CA LEU A 264 3.05 -8.87 -2.40
C LEU A 264 1.53 -8.88 -2.39
N ILE A 265 0.90 -8.51 -1.27
CA ILE A 265 -0.54 -8.64 -1.06
C ILE A 265 -1.14 -7.24 -0.91
N GLY A 266 -2.23 -6.95 -1.60
CA GLY A 266 -2.92 -5.68 -1.44
C GLY A 266 -4.35 -5.77 -1.91
N HIS A 267 -5.23 -4.96 -1.33
CA HIS A 267 -6.56 -4.76 -1.89
C HIS A 267 -6.47 -4.15 -3.30
N TRP A 268 -7.55 -4.23 -4.07
CA TRP A 268 -7.59 -3.79 -5.46
C TRP A 268 -8.89 -3.07 -5.80
N TYR A 269 -8.78 -1.95 -6.53
CA TYR A 269 -9.89 -1.23 -7.13
C TYR A 269 -9.98 -1.55 -8.62
N HIS A 270 -11.19 -1.65 -9.16
CA HIS A 270 -11.41 -1.77 -10.62
C HIS A 270 -11.41 -0.42 -11.34
N ARG A 271 -11.63 0.69 -10.62
CA ARG A 271 -11.46 2.06 -11.13
C ARG A 271 -9.99 2.47 -11.10
N SER A 272 -9.60 3.44 -11.92
CA SER A 272 -8.25 4.04 -11.84
C SER A 272 -8.01 4.65 -10.47
N ALA A 273 -6.76 4.66 -10.02
CA ALA A 273 -6.40 5.25 -8.73
C ALA A 273 -6.77 6.74 -8.67
N GLN A 274 -6.61 7.47 -9.78
CA GLN A 274 -6.99 8.88 -9.89
C GLN A 274 -8.50 9.07 -9.72
N ASP A 275 -9.33 8.20 -10.30
CA ASP A 275 -10.78 8.23 -10.15
C ASP A 275 -11.24 7.92 -8.72
N VAL A 276 -10.54 7.00 -8.05
CA VAL A 276 -10.76 6.65 -6.65
C VAL A 276 -10.40 7.85 -5.76
N LEU A 277 -9.24 8.47 -5.97
CA LEU A 277 -8.82 9.66 -5.24
C LEU A 277 -9.78 10.83 -5.49
N ALA A 278 -10.15 11.10 -6.74
CA ALA A 278 -11.04 12.20 -7.12
C ALA A 278 -12.42 12.06 -6.44
N TRP A 279 -12.92 10.83 -6.32
CA TRP A 279 -14.13 10.56 -5.54
C TRP A 279 -13.91 10.82 -4.04
N TYR A 280 -12.83 10.28 -3.46
CA TYR A 280 -12.52 10.45 -2.04
C TYR A 280 -12.39 11.92 -1.64
N ILE A 281 -11.67 12.73 -2.43
CA ILE A 281 -11.49 14.16 -2.14
C ILE A 281 -12.69 15.04 -2.55
N SER A 282 -13.80 14.45 -2.97
CA SER A 282 -15.04 15.20 -3.22
C SER A 282 -15.77 15.49 -1.90
N ALA A 283 -16.52 16.59 -1.83
CA ALA A 283 -17.36 16.87 -0.66
C ALA A 283 -18.42 15.78 -0.43
N GLY A 284 -18.85 15.08 -1.50
CA GLY A 284 -19.87 14.04 -1.45
C GLY A 284 -19.40 12.70 -0.89
N SER A 285 -18.10 12.45 -0.76
CA SER A 285 -17.58 11.26 -0.07
C SER A 285 -17.79 11.36 1.45
N PHE A 286 -17.97 12.59 1.97
CA PHE A 286 -17.89 12.90 3.40
C PHE A 286 -16.58 12.47 4.05
N GLY A 287 -15.51 12.29 3.28
CA GLY A 287 -14.24 11.75 3.77
C GLY A 287 -14.29 10.26 4.10
N ASN A 288 -15.34 9.53 3.68
CA ASN A 288 -15.36 8.07 3.84
C ASN A 288 -14.41 7.44 2.82
N GLU A 289 -13.56 6.55 3.30
CA GLU A 289 -12.57 5.85 2.50
C GLU A 289 -13.24 5.01 1.41
N PRO A 290 -12.65 4.95 0.19
CA PRO A 290 -13.15 4.10 -0.88
C PRO A 290 -13.04 2.63 -0.48
N VAL A 291 -14.14 1.87 -0.49
CA VAL A 291 -14.08 0.42 -0.19
C VAL A 291 -13.64 -0.33 -1.46
N PRO A 292 -12.59 -1.17 -1.37
CA PRO A 292 -12.03 -1.85 -2.54
C PRO A 292 -12.99 -2.87 -3.15
N ASP A 293 -12.70 -3.31 -4.37
CA ASP A 293 -13.54 -4.26 -5.12
C ASP A 293 -13.02 -5.70 -4.98
N SER A 294 -11.71 -5.87 -4.76
CA SER A 294 -11.04 -7.18 -4.68
C SER A 294 -9.71 -7.08 -3.91
N LEU A 295 -8.85 -8.09 -4.04
CA LEU A 295 -7.45 -8.10 -3.61
C LEU A 295 -6.60 -8.88 -4.62
N LEU A 296 -5.30 -8.62 -4.62
CA LEU A 296 -4.30 -9.31 -5.42
C LEU A 296 -3.19 -9.86 -4.53
N ILE A 297 -2.63 -11.00 -4.93
CA ILE A 297 -1.38 -11.57 -4.43
C ILE A 297 -0.43 -11.66 -5.62
N ASN A 298 0.70 -10.97 -5.56
CA ASN A 298 1.69 -10.87 -6.65
C ASN A 298 1.06 -10.52 -8.01
N GLY A 299 0.09 -9.60 -8.01
CA GLY A 299 -0.59 -9.13 -9.22
C GLY A 299 -1.70 -10.06 -9.74
N MET A 300 -2.03 -11.14 -9.01
CA MET A 300 -3.06 -12.09 -9.40
C MET A 300 -4.17 -12.19 -8.35
N GLY A 301 -5.42 -12.26 -8.80
CA GLY A 301 -6.59 -12.45 -7.95
C GLY A 301 -7.71 -13.17 -8.70
N ALA A 302 -8.89 -13.21 -8.09
CA ALA A 302 -10.09 -13.75 -8.73
C ALA A 302 -11.32 -12.95 -8.33
N PHE A 303 -12.00 -12.36 -9.31
CA PHE A 303 -13.26 -11.65 -9.13
C PHE A 303 -14.42 -12.42 -9.77
N ASN A 304 -15.52 -12.54 -9.04
CA ASN A 304 -16.73 -13.13 -9.57
C ASN A 304 -17.49 -12.08 -10.40
N CYS A 305 -17.50 -12.21 -11.72
CA CYS A 305 -18.12 -11.21 -12.60
C CYS A 305 -19.63 -11.03 -12.33
N SER A 306 -20.32 -11.99 -11.70
CA SER A 306 -21.72 -11.80 -11.32
C SER A 306 -21.92 -10.77 -10.20
N LYS A 307 -20.85 -10.42 -9.48
CA LYS A 307 -20.83 -9.36 -8.47
C LYS A 307 -20.50 -7.98 -9.04
N ALA A 308 -20.22 -7.86 -10.34
CA ALA A 308 -20.01 -6.57 -10.98
C ALA A 308 -21.24 -5.67 -10.81
N ILE A 309 -21.02 -4.43 -10.35
CA ILE A 309 -22.12 -3.51 -10.05
C ILE A 309 -22.69 -2.94 -11.36
N PRO A 310 -23.99 -3.12 -11.69
CA PRO A 310 -24.54 -2.65 -12.96
C PRO A 310 -24.42 -1.14 -13.19
N ALA A 311 -24.44 -0.34 -12.10
CA ALA A 311 -24.27 1.10 -12.16
C ALA A 311 -22.83 1.54 -12.50
N ARG A 312 -21.86 0.62 -12.46
CA ARG A 312 -20.44 0.83 -12.80
C ARG A 312 -19.96 -0.36 -13.64
N PRO A 313 -20.37 -0.43 -14.91
CA PRO A 313 -20.07 -1.57 -15.75
C PRO A 313 -18.55 -1.72 -15.90
N VAL A 314 -18.08 -2.96 -15.78
CA VAL A 314 -16.68 -3.34 -15.98
C VAL A 314 -16.59 -4.42 -17.06
N GLU A 315 -15.51 -4.43 -17.82
CA GLU A 315 -15.20 -5.55 -18.71
C GLU A 315 -14.59 -6.67 -17.88
N CYS A 316 -15.32 -7.76 -17.70
CA CYS A 316 -14.96 -8.85 -16.78
C CYS A 316 -14.97 -10.20 -17.50
N ILE A 317 -13.94 -11.01 -17.24
CA ILE A 317 -13.81 -12.39 -17.69
C ILE A 317 -13.84 -13.31 -16.47
N ASN A 318 -14.75 -14.30 -16.47
CA ASN A 318 -14.78 -15.30 -15.41
C ASN A 318 -13.63 -16.30 -15.61
N PHE A 319 -12.96 -16.66 -14.52
CA PHE A 319 -12.01 -17.76 -14.52
C PHE A 319 -12.75 -19.08 -14.31
N GLU A 320 -12.63 -20.01 -15.27
CA GLU A 320 -13.20 -21.34 -15.17
C GLU A 320 -12.13 -22.37 -14.76
N GLY A 321 -12.44 -23.24 -13.80
CA GLY A 321 -11.64 -24.42 -13.46
C GLY A 321 -10.22 -24.13 -12.93
N THR A 322 -9.21 -24.81 -13.48
CA THR A 322 -7.79 -24.75 -13.07
C THR A 322 -7.09 -23.41 -13.36
N ALA A 323 -7.81 -22.42 -13.91
CA ALA A 323 -7.29 -21.09 -14.22
C ALA A 323 -7.21 -20.16 -13.00
N THR A 324 -7.71 -20.58 -11.82
CA THR A 324 -7.59 -19.79 -10.60
C THR A 324 -6.15 -19.77 -10.06
N PRO A 325 -5.62 -18.61 -9.65
CA PRO A 325 -4.30 -18.53 -9.05
C PRO A 325 -4.17 -19.44 -7.82
N ASN A 326 -3.02 -20.09 -7.68
CA ASN A 326 -2.75 -21.06 -6.61
C ASN A 326 -1.31 -20.95 -6.12
N LEU A 327 -1.03 -21.55 -4.95
CA LEU A 327 0.32 -21.69 -4.41
C LEU A 327 0.76 -23.14 -4.52
N GLN A 328 2.06 -23.35 -4.70
CA GLN A 328 2.67 -24.67 -4.64
C GLN A 328 3.76 -24.69 -3.58
N PHE A 329 3.63 -25.62 -2.63
CA PHE A 329 4.61 -25.83 -1.57
C PHE A 329 5.00 -27.30 -1.46
N ASN A 330 6.26 -27.53 -1.11
CA ASN A 330 6.70 -28.83 -0.64
C ASN A 330 6.46 -28.90 0.88
N PHE A 331 5.47 -29.69 1.30
CA PHE A 331 5.09 -29.77 2.72
C PHE A 331 6.15 -30.44 3.61
N THR A 332 7.14 -31.13 3.02
CA THR A 332 8.25 -31.72 3.78
C THR A 332 9.40 -30.75 4.02
N ARG A 333 9.28 -29.51 3.53
CA ARG A 333 10.29 -28.45 3.65
C ARG A 333 9.75 -27.31 4.49
N ARG A 334 10.65 -26.60 5.16
CA ARG A 334 10.34 -25.34 5.86
C ARG A 334 10.54 -24.18 4.90
N HIS A 335 9.61 -23.25 4.89
CA HIS A 335 9.61 -22.12 3.94
C HIS A 335 9.69 -20.81 4.71
N ARG A 336 10.58 -19.89 4.32
CA ARG A 336 10.47 -18.49 4.73
C ARG A 336 9.51 -17.78 3.78
N LEU A 337 8.37 -17.37 4.30
CA LEU A 337 7.37 -16.59 3.58
C LEU A 337 7.54 -15.12 3.95
N ARG A 338 7.85 -14.29 2.96
CA ARG A 338 8.00 -12.83 3.10
C ARG A 338 6.72 -12.16 2.64
N LEU A 339 6.01 -11.53 3.58
CA LEU A 339 4.76 -10.83 3.33
C LEU A 339 5.02 -9.33 3.20
N VAL A 340 4.39 -8.69 2.22
CA VAL A 340 4.38 -7.24 2.06
C VAL A 340 2.95 -6.78 1.80
N ASN A 341 2.44 -5.85 2.60
CA ASN A 341 1.18 -5.18 2.26
C ASN A 341 1.43 -4.02 1.29
N THR A 342 1.08 -4.22 0.01
CA THR A 342 1.22 -3.21 -1.05
C THR A 342 -0.06 -2.41 -1.30
N GLY A 343 -1.17 -2.78 -0.63
CA GLY A 343 -2.46 -2.08 -0.70
C GLY A 343 -2.36 -0.65 -0.17
N THR A 344 -3.33 0.21 -0.45
CA THR A 344 -3.29 1.66 -0.12
C THR A 344 -4.22 2.12 1.02
N LEU A 345 -4.80 1.19 1.78
CA LEU A 345 -5.91 1.42 2.70
C LEU A 345 -6.00 0.26 3.69
N ALA A 346 -6.60 -0.86 3.27
CA ALA A 346 -6.87 -1.97 4.17
C ALA A 346 -5.60 -2.73 4.59
N GLY A 347 -5.51 -3.02 5.90
CA GLY A 347 -4.71 -4.12 6.41
C GLY A 347 -5.23 -5.48 5.94
N PHE A 348 -4.47 -6.54 6.19
CA PHE A 348 -4.97 -7.89 6.00
C PHE A 348 -4.53 -8.86 7.09
N THR A 349 -5.34 -9.89 7.29
CA THR A 349 -4.99 -11.11 8.02
C THR A 349 -4.84 -12.27 7.05
N LEU A 350 -3.72 -12.99 7.15
CA LEU A 350 -3.42 -14.21 6.40
C LEU A 350 -3.63 -15.42 7.29
N SER A 351 -4.30 -16.47 6.78
CA SER A 351 -4.51 -17.73 7.48
C SER A 351 -4.23 -18.93 6.56
N ILE A 352 -3.50 -19.93 7.05
CA ILE A 352 -3.28 -21.21 6.38
C ILE A 352 -3.59 -22.32 7.37
N PRO A 353 -4.85 -22.80 7.42
CA PRO A 353 -5.21 -23.93 8.25
C PRO A 353 -4.35 -25.16 7.95
N GLY A 354 -3.84 -25.79 9.01
CA GLY A 354 -2.98 -26.98 8.92
C GLY A 354 -1.49 -26.70 8.66
N ALA A 355 -1.09 -25.42 8.56
CA ALA A 355 0.31 -25.01 8.58
C ALA A 355 0.64 -24.27 9.87
N ALA A 356 1.83 -24.51 10.40
CA ALA A 356 2.40 -23.82 11.53
C ALA A 356 3.22 -22.61 11.05
N MET A 357 3.01 -21.46 11.70
CA MET A 357 3.66 -20.18 11.41
C MET A 357 4.43 -19.67 12.62
N GLN A 358 5.61 -19.12 12.36
CA GLN A 358 6.44 -18.40 13.33
C GLN A 358 6.94 -17.12 12.69
N VAL A 359 6.61 -15.95 13.24
CA VAL A 359 7.16 -14.67 12.75
C VAL A 359 8.60 -14.52 13.25
N ILE A 360 9.52 -14.17 12.36
CA ILE A 360 10.96 -14.05 12.66
C ILE A 360 11.50 -12.63 12.48
N GLU A 361 10.95 -11.86 11.54
CA GLU A 361 11.34 -10.47 11.32
C GLU A 361 10.10 -9.64 10.93
N VAL A 362 10.10 -8.37 11.33
CA VAL A 362 9.19 -7.35 10.84
C VAL A 362 9.99 -6.24 10.17
N ASP A 363 9.42 -5.62 9.14
CA ASP A 363 9.90 -4.39 8.51
C ASP A 363 11.43 -4.27 8.31
N GLY A 364 11.98 -4.71 7.16
CA GLY A 364 13.38 -4.41 6.84
C GLY A 364 14.39 -5.13 7.74
N GLY A 365 14.02 -6.31 8.25
CA GLY A 365 14.90 -7.24 8.94
C GLY A 365 15.02 -7.06 10.45
N ASN A 366 14.07 -6.36 11.09
CA ASN A 366 14.05 -6.24 12.55
C ASN A 366 13.57 -7.56 13.15
N ALA A 367 14.48 -8.28 13.81
CA ALA A 367 14.18 -9.59 14.38
C ALA A 367 13.22 -9.46 15.56
N VAL A 368 12.28 -10.41 15.66
CA VAL A 368 11.27 -10.45 16.72
C VAL A 368 11.25 -11.79 17.42
N THR A 369 10.82 -11.80 18.68
CA THR A 369 10.49 -13.05 19.38
C THR A 369 9.00 -13.33 19.24
N SER A 370 8.66 -14.58 18.96
CA SER A 370 7.30 -15.08 18.95
C SER A 370 7.15 -16.17 19.99
N ASP A 371 6.11 -16.08 20.82
CA ASP A 371 5.84 -17.04 21.90
C ASP A 371 5.20 -18.35 21.40
N SER A 372 4.79 -18.41 20.13
CA SER A 372 4.10 -19.55 19.53
C SER A 372 4.73 -19.95 18.20
N GLU A 373 4.98 -21.25 18.03
CA GLU A 373 5.43 -21.84 16.77
C GLU A 373 4.30 -22.58 16.03
N ASN A 374 3.08 -22.60 16.60
CA ASN A 374 1.96 -23.40 16.09
C ASN A 374 0.80 -22.55 15.60
N ASP A 375 1.02 -21.24 15.42
CA ASP A 375 -0.04 -20.36 14.96
C ASP A 375 -0.37 -20.60 13.49
N THR A 376 -1.64 -20.41 13.15
CA THR A 376 -2.16 -20.72 11.80
C THR A 376 -2.54 -19.47 11.03
N SER A 377 -2.44 -18.30 11.67
CA SER A 377 -2.80 -17.00 11.10
C SER A 377 -1.91 -15.88 11.61
N VAL A 378 -1.69 -14.86 10.79
CA VAL A 378 -0.94 -13.64 11.12
C VAL A 378 -1.70 -12.41 10.62
N GLY A 379 -1.84 -11.40 11.47
CA GLY A 379 -2.54 -10.16 11.13
C GLY A 379 -2.79 -9.28 12.36
N SER A 380 -3.15 -8.02 12.21
CA SER A 380 -3.32 -7.27 10.96
C SER A 380 -1.99 -6.71 10.43
N LEU A 381 -1.64 -6.99 9.16
CA LEU A 381 -0.50 -6.37 8.48
C LEU A 381 -0.99 -5.17 7.65
N TYR A 382 -0.58 -3.96 8.02
CA TYR A 382 -1.05 -2.71 7.40
C TYR A 382 -0.24 -2.31 6.16
N PRO A 383 -0.81 -1.47 5.25
CA PRO A 383 -0.08 -0.91 4.11
C PRO A 383 1.33 -0.42 4.43
N GLY A 384 2.31 -0.93 3.69
CA GLY A 384 3.73 -0.62 3.88
C GLY A 384 4.48 -1.53 4.85
N GLN A 385 3.78 -2.24 5.73
CA GLN A 385 4.42 -3.19 6.63
C GLN A 385 4.81 -4.49 5.92
N ARG A 386 5.83 -5.15 6.46
CA ARG A 386 6.36 -6.44 6.04
C ARG A 386 6.49 -7.36 7.23
N ALA A 387 6.21 -8.64 7.02
CA ALA A 387 6.44 -9.67 8.01
C ALA A 387 7.05 -10.90 7.34
N ASP A 388 8.12 -11.41 7.93
CA ASP A 388 8.76 -12.64 7.49
C ASP A 388 8.43 -13.74 8.49
N LEU A 389 7.96 -14.87 7.98
CA LEU A 389 7.54 -15.99 8.80
C LEU A 389 8.10 -17.31 8.28
N ILE A 390 8.40 -18.21 9.20
CA ILE A 390 8.69 -19.60 8.89
C ILE A 390 7.37 -20.36 8.86
N LEU A 391 7.13 -21.02 7.72
CA LEU A 391 5.97 -21.83 7.44
C LEU A 391 6.38 -23.29 7.35
N SER A 392 5.66 -24.17 8.07
CA SER A 392 5.88 -25.61 8.04
C SER A 392 4.57 -26.38 8.18
N TRP A 393 4.54 -27.63 7.73
CA TRP A 393 3.38 -28.51 7.87
C TRP A 393 3.71 -29.70 8.77
N PRO A 394 2.82 -30.09 9.70
CA PRO A 394 2.95 -31.34 10.43
C PRO A 394 3.06 -32.55 9.47
N GLU A 395 3.79 -33.60 9.87
CA GLU A 395 4.08 -34.78 9.03
C GLU A 395 2.84 -35.55 8.51
N ASP A 396 1.70 -35.37 9.18
CA ASP A 396 0.42 -36.01 8.86
C ASP A 396 -0.54 -35.12 8.07
N THR A 397 -0.11 -33.93 7.63
CA THR A 397 -0.95 -33.09 6.79
C THR A 397 -1.09 -33.69 5.38
N LEU A 398 -2.21 -34.39 5.17
CA LEU A 398 -2.56 -35.09 3.94
C LEU A 398 -3.54 -34.30 3.05
N GLU A 399 -4.20 -33.27 3.58
CA GLU A 399 -5.24 -32.55 2.86
C GLU A 399 -4.74 -31.38 2.01
N ALA A 400 -5.54 -31.02 1.01
CA ALA A 400 -5.40 -29.78 0.26
C ALA A 400 -5.54 -28.59 1.22
N SER A 401 -4.49 -27.79 1.36
CA SER A 401 -4.52 -26.58 2.19
C SER A 401 -5.00 -25.39 1.36
N LYS A 402 -5.44 -24.33 2.03
CA LYS A 402 -5.85 -23.07 1.41
C LYS A 402 -5.19 -21.93 2.15
N ILE A 403 -4.71 -20.94 1.41
CA ILE A 403 -4.39 -19.64 1.97
C ILE A 403 -5.66 -18.79 1.94
N SER A 404 -5.96 -18.14 3.06
CA SER A 404 -7.09 -17.23 3.20
C SER A 404 -6.55 -15.84 3.53
N ILE A 405 -6.89 -14.85 2.70
CA ILE A 405 -6.58 -13.44 2.97
C ILE A 405 -7.88 -12.74 3.29
N THR A 406 -7.96 -12.16 4.49
CA THR A 406 -9.09 -11.33 4.92
C THR A 406 -8.63 -9.89 5.00
N LEU A 407 -9.23 -9.01 4.20
CA LEU A 407 -8.99 -7.56 4.32
C LEU A 407 -9.59 -7.04 5.63
N ASP A 408 -8.93 -6.12 6.31
CA ASP A 408 -9.45 -5.51 7.52
C ASP A 408 -10.56 -4.50 7.18
N GLY A 409 -11.65 -4.55 7.96
CA GLY A 409 -12.88 -3.80 7.68
C GLY A 409 -12.99 -2.49 8.45
N GLU A 410 -11.96 -2.10 9.18
CA GLU A 410 -11.99 -0.93 10.07
C GLU A 410 -12.27 0.38 9.33
N ASP A 411 -11.72 0.53 8.12
CA ASP A 411 -11.89 1.71 7.27
C ASP A 411 -13.11 1.59 6.33
N PHE A 412 -13.85 0.48 6.37
CA PHE A 412 -14.97 0.24 5.45
C PHE A 412 -16.28 0.80 6.03
N LYS A 413 -16.44 2.13 5.98
CA LYS A 413 -17.60 2.85 6.54
C LYS A 413 -18.93 2.58 5.82
N TYR A 414 -18.91 1.90 4.68
CA TYR A 414 -20.10 1.48 3.92
C TYR A 414 -19.85 0.15 3.21
N PRO A 415 -20.90 -0.62 2.85
CA PRO A 415 -20.70 -1.90 2.18
C PRO A 415 -20.32 -1.71 0.71
N ASN A 416 -19.42 -2.56 0.21
CA ASN A 416 -19.26 -2.80 -1.23
C ASN A 416 -19.74 -4.24 -1.55
N PRO A 417 -20.91 -4.42 -2.20
CA PRO A 417 -21.41 -5.75 -2.52
C PRO A 417 -20.54 -6.51 -3.55
N ALA A 418 -19.68 -5.81 -4.28
CA ALA A 418 -18.71 -6.43 -5.18
C ALA A 418 -17.61 -7.17 -4.40
N LEU A 419 -17.22 -6.62 -3.24
CA LEU A 419 -16.09 -7.11 -2.46
C LEU A 419 -16.40 -8.47 -1.81
N THR A 420 -15.54 -9.43 -2.08
CA THR A 420 -15.42 -10.63 -1.25
C THR A 420 -14.26 -10.38 -0.27
N ARG A 421 -14.60 -9.99 0.97
CA ARG A 421 -13.62 -9.53 1.98
C ARG A 421 -12.58 -10.60 2.36
N THR A 422 -13.02 -11.86 2.42
CA THR A 422 -12.15 -13.01 2.64
C THR A 422 -12.07 -13.80 1.34
N GLN A 423 -10.87 -13.88 0.76
CA GLN A 423 -10.61 -14.66 -0.46
C GLN A 423 -9.74 -15.86 -0.12
N HIS A 424 -10.02 -16.98 -0.78
CA HIS A 424 -9.33 -18.25 -0.59
C HIS A 424 -8.62 -18.66 -1.88
N PHE A 425 -7.37 -19.10 -1.75
CA PHE A 425 -6.59 -19.63 -2.86
C PHE A 425 -6.06 -21.01 -2.49
N SER A 426 -6.09 -21.94 -3.44
CA SER A 426 -5.65 -23.32 -3.20
C SER A 426 -4.14 -23.38 -3.02
N ILE A 427 -3.69 -24.20 -2.08
CA ILE A 427 -2.30 -24.61 -1.93
C ILE A 427 -2.19 -26.07 -2.39
N PHE A 428 -1.43 -26.30 -3.46
CA PHE A 428 -1.12 -27.63 -3.95
C PHE A 428 0.23 -28.10 -3.40
N ARG A 429 0.28 -29.39 -3.06
CA ARG A 429 1.52 -30.07 -2.66
C ARG A 429 2.33 -30.41 -3.91
N SER A 430 3.59 -29.98 -3.96
CA SER A 430 4.47 -30.24 -5.12
C SER A 430 5.17 -31.61 -5.08
N ALA A 431 5.22 -32.29 -3.92
CA ALA A 431 5.87 -33.60 -3.75
C ALA A 431 4.85 -34.74 -3.58
N PRO A 432 5.08 -35.96 -4.13
CA PRO A 432 4.17 -37.10 -3.98
C PRO A 432 3.96 -37.49 -2.52
N VAL A 433 2.74 -37.89 -2.17
CA VAL A 433 2.45 -38.54 -0.89
C VAL A 433 3.18 -39.90 -0.87
N PRO A 434 3.92 -40.25 0.19
CA PRO A 434 4.50 -41.60 0.33
C PRO A 434 3.42 -42.66 0.17
N LYS A 435 3.66 -43.70 -0.65
CA LYS A 435 2.65 -44.71 -1.03
C LYS A 435 1.95 -45.37 0.16
N GLU A 436 2.61 -45.50 1.31
CA GLU A 436 2.03 -46.06 2.54
C GLU A 436 0.90 -45.22 3.15
N LYS A 437 0.88 -43.90 2.94
CA LYS A 437 -0.20 -43.01 3.45
C LYS A 437 -1.35 -42.81 2.44
N SER A 438 -1.17 -43.23 1.18
CA SER A 438 -2.20 -43.15 0.13
C SER A 438 -3.33 -44.16 0.32
N GLU A 439 -3.05 -45.33 0.90
CA GLU A 439 -4.05 -46.39 1.08
C GLU A 439 -4.90 -46.19 2.35
N ALA A 440 -4.39 -45.45 3.34
CA ALA A 440 -5.13 -45.13 4.57
C ALA A 440 -6.16 -43.99 4.39
N SER A 441 -6.02 -43.14 3.37
CA SER A 441 -6.90 -42.00 3.11
C SER A 441 -8.07 -42.33 2.16
N ALA A 442 -8.00 -43.43 1.42
CA ALA A 442 -9.05 -43.86 0.49
C ALA A 442 -10.29 -44.49 1.19
N SER A 443 -10.25 -44.71 2.52
CA SER A 443 -11.33 -45.37 3.26
C SER A 443 -12.10 -44.48 4.25
N SER A 444 -11.96 -43.14 4.21
CA SER A 444 -12.73 -42.27 5.11
C SER A 444 -13.21 -40.95 4.49
N GLU A 445 -13.92 -41.00 3.35
CA GLU A 445 -14.73 -39.88 2.85
C GLU A 445 -16.17 -39.92 3.41
N GLN A 446 -16.34 -40.11 4.72
CA GLN A 446 -17.66 -39.98 5.35
C GLN A 446 -17.59 -39.12 6.61
N GLY A 447 -17.93 -37.84 6.41
CA GLY A 447 -18.59 -37.00 7.39
C GLY A 447 -17.88 -36.86 8.74
N ARG A 448 -16.61 -36.43 8.75
CA ARG A 448 -16.06 -35.82 9.96
C ARG A 448 -16.49 -34.35 9.98
N PRO A 449 -17.16 -33.87 11.05
CA PRO A 449 -17.35 -32.44 11.22
C PRO A 449 -15.96 -31.79 11.27
N GLU A 450 -15.74 -30.74 10.49
CA GLU A 450 -14.56 -29.89 10.58
C GLU A 450 -14.43 -29.42 12.03
N SER A 451 -13.61 -30.12 12.83
CA SER A 451 -13.24 -29.60 14.13
C SER A 451 -12.30 -28.44 13.86
N HIS A 452 -12.87 -27.23 13.81
CA HIS A 452 -12.09 -25.99 13.81
C HIS A 452 -11.28 -25.98 15.11
N ALA A 453 -10.04 -26.47 15.05
CA ALA A 453 -9.06 -26.10 16.05
C ALA A 453 -9.09 -24.56 16.14
N PRO A 454 -9.06 -23.96 17.34
CA PRO A 454 -9.07 -22.51 17.48
C PRO A 454 -7.97 -21.94 16.59
N GLN A 455 -8.33 -21.11 15.61
CA GLN A 455 -7.33 -20.37 14.84
C GLN A 455 -6.64 -19.44 15.82
N THR A 456 -5.36 -19.70 16.09
CA THR A 456 -4.52 -18.77 16.84
C THR A 456 -3.96 -17.74 15.86
N LEU A 457 -4.12 -16.47 16.23
CA LEU A 457 -3.73 -15.30 15.46
C LEU A 457 -2.49 -14.68 16.10
N ILE A 458 -1.43 -14.53 15.31
CA ILE A 458 -0.26 -13.75 15.69
C ILE A 458 -0.62 -12.26 15.57
N ASP A 459 -0.74 -11.57 16.71
CA ASP A 459 -0.87 -10.11 16.76
C ASP A 459 0.51 -9.46 16.60
N LEU A 460 0.73 -8.85 15.44
CA LEU A 460 1.99 -8.18 15.11
C LEU A 460 2.30 -7.00 16.04
N ASN A 461 1.30 -6.38 16.68
CA ASN A 461 1.51 -5.27 17.60
C ASN A 461 2.00 -5.72 18.98
N ALA A 462 1.86 -7.01 19.31
CA ALA A 462 2.32 -7.59 20.57
C ALA A 462 3.76 -8.14 20.48
N LEU A 463 4.35 -8.16 19.28
CA LEU A 463 5.70 -8.64 19.07
C LEU A 463 6.73 -7.73 19.74
N VAL A 464 7.79 -8.34 20.27
CA VAL A 464 8.92 -7.63 20.87
C VAL A 464 10.19 -7.94 20.10
N SER A 465 11.12 -6.97 20.08
CA SER A 465 12.42 -7.10 19.42
C SER A 465 13.22 -8.27 20.02
N ALA A 466 13.76 -9.13 19.17
CA ALA A 466 14.72 -10.16 19.56
C ALA A 466 16.14 -9.63 19.76
N ASP A 467 16.45 -8.47 19.17
CA ASP A 467 17.78 -7.87 19.28
C ASP A 467 17.98 -7.15 20.62
N ILE A 468 19.16 -7.35 21.23
CA ILE A 468 19.60 -6.64 22.42
C ILE A 468 20.11 -5.26 22.00
N ILE A 469 19.34 -4.21 22.33
CA ILE A 469 19.70 -2.82 21.99
C ILE A 469 20.96 -2.41 22.75
N THR A 470 22.08 -2.23 22.04
CA THR A 470 23.37 -1.83 22.61
C THR A 470 23.96 -0.64 21.84
N PRO A 471 24.20 0.53 22.48
CA PRO A 471 23.86 0.86 23.87
C PRO A 471 22.34 0.87 24.08
N SER A 472 21.89 0.64 25.31
CA SER A 472 20.47 0.73 25.66
C SER A 472 19.89 2.08 25.24
N LEU A 473 18.62 2.09 24.82
CA LEU A 473 17.90 3.33 24.53
C LEU A 473 18.10 4.35 25.67
N PRO A 474 18.40 5.62 25.36
CA PRO A 474 18.62 6.60 26.40
C PRO A 474 17.33 6.80 27.20
N PRO A 475 17.42 7.05 28.52
CA PRO A 475 16.24 7.23 29.37
C PRO A 475 15.46 8.51 29.05
N ALA A 476 16.09 9.47 28.34
CA ALA A 476 15.47 10.67 27.83
C ALA A 476 16.12 11.06 26.50
N THR A 477 15.36 11.66 25.60
CA THR A 477 15.83 12.14 24.28
C THR A 477 16.09 13.64 24.33
N GLU A 478 17.03 14.14 23.51
CA GLU A 478 17.33 15.59 23.46
C GLU A 478 16.18 16.41 22.88
N HIS A 479 15.35 15.78 22.04
CA HIS A 479 14.21 16.44 21.40
C HIS A 479 12.96 15.59 21.49
N THR A 480 11.81 16.25 21.71
CA THR A 480 10.49 15.64 21.63
C THR A 480 9.65 16.40 20.62
N LEU A 481 9.13 15.69 19.62
CA LEU A 481 8.22 16.23 18.61
C LEU A 481 6.81 15.74 18.93
N VAL A 482 5.87 16.67 19.13
CA VAL A 482 4.45 16.33 19.31
C VAL A 482 3.69 16.68 18.04
N LEU A 483 3.10 15.66 17.44
CA LEU A 483 2.39 15.70 16.17
C LEU A 483 0.93 15.27 16.40
N TYR A 484 0.02 16.00 15.77
CA TYR A 484 -1.40 15.68 15.74
C TYR A 484 -1.82 15.41 14.30
N ALA A 485 -2.18 14.17 14.00
CA ALA A 485 -2.69 13.80 12.68
C ALA A 485 -4.23 13.82 12.68
N ASN A 486 -4.85 14.41 11.65
CA ASN A 486 -6.31 14.39 11.50
C ASN A 486 -6.72 14.64 10.04
N THR A 487 -7.85 14.08 9.63
CA THR A 487 -8.51 14.37 8.36
C THR A 487 -9.65 15.38 8.57
N LEU A 488 -9.48 16.61 8.10
CA LEU A 488 -10.47 17.69 8.29
C LEU A 488 -11.17 18.10 7.00
N LYS A 489 -12.47 18.41 7.12
CA LYS A 489 -13.35 18.90 6.04
C LYS A 489 -13.71 20.37 6.30
N LEU A 490 -12.77 21.27 6.06
CA LEU A 490 -12.94 22.69 6.37
C LEU A 490 -13.76 23.42 5.30
N SER A 491 -14.67 24.30 5.73
CA SER A 491 -15.57 25.04 4.83
C SER A 491 -14.83 25.91 3.82
N HIS A 492 -13.74 26.56 4.23
CA HIS A 492 -12.90 27.36 3.34
C HIS A 492 -12.15 26.53 2.29
N ARG A 493 -12.11 25.20 2.44
CA ARG A 493 -11.60 24.24 1.44
C ARG A 493 -12.73 23.52 0.70
N GLY A 494 -13.94 24.08 0.72
CA GLY A 494 -15.11 23.50 0.05
C GLY A 494 -15.58 22.18 0.66
N ASN A 495 -15.33 21.96 1.96
CA ASN A 495 -15.70 20.73 2.68
C ASN A 495 -15.09 19.44 2.10
N LYS A 496 -14.00 19.55 1.35
CA LYS A 496 -13.23 18.39 0.87
C LYS A 496 -12.36 17.84 2.00
N PRO A 497 -12.18 16.51 2.11
CA PRO A 497 -11.28 15.94 3.10
C PRO A 497 -9.83 16.27 2.75
N HIS A 498 -9.06 16.67 3.75
CA HIS A 498 -7.63 16.90 3.66
C HIS A 498 -6.95 16.36 4.93
N GLY A 499 -5.83 15.67 4.78
CA GLY A 499 -4.97 15.30 5.91
C GLY A 499 -4.19 16.50 6.44
N TYR A 500 -4.09 16.58 7.76
CA TYR A 500 -3.33 17.59 8.49
C TYR A 500 -2.35 16.92 9.44
N MET A 501 -1.14 17.46 9.48
CA MET A 501 -0.21 17.32 10.60
C MET A 501 -0.19 18.66 11.34
N ASN A 502 -0.61 18.63 12.60
CA ASN A 502 -0.93 19.82 13.40
C ASN A 502 -1.95 20.71 12.66
N GLN A 503 -1.53 21.90 12.23
CA GLN A 503 -2.36 22.84 11.49
C GLN A 503 -1.99 22.93 10.01
N THR A 504 -1.12 22.03 9.54
CA THR A 504 -0.55 22.08 8.20
C THR A 504 -1.01 20.90 7.37
N SER A 505 -1.49 21.17 6.17
CA SER A 505 -1.79 20.16 5.16
C SER A 505 -0.73 20.30 4.06
N TRP A 506 -0.04 19.21 3.74
CA TRP A 506 1.06 19.23 2.80
C TRP A 506 0.58 19.55 1.38
N SER A 507 1.40 20.30 0.65
CA SER A 507 1.33 20.42 -0.81
C SER A 507 2.74 20.63 -1.36
N PRO A 508 3.03 20.34 -2.63
CA PRO A 508 4.33 20.64 -3.22
C PRO A 508 4.69 22.12 -3.14
N GLN A 509 5.99 22.43 -3.12
CA GLN A 509 6.49 23.81 -3.19
C GLN A 509 6.00 24.47 -4.49
N SER A 510 5.48 25.68 -4.39
CA SER A 510 4.89 26.41 -5.52
C SER A 510 5.88 27.35 -6.22
N SER A 511 6.71 28.06 -5.45
CA SER A 511 7.62 29.08 -6.00
C SER A 511 8.95 29.16 -5.24
N PRO A 512 10.10 28.86 -5.89
CA PRO A 512 10.19 28.13 -7.15
C PRO A 512 9.69 26.68 -6.96
N PRO A 513 9.05 26.06 -7.98
CA PRO A 513 8.56 24.69 -7.88
C PRO A 513 9.73 23.72 -7.98
N ARG A 514 10.39 23.49 -6.84
CA ARG A 514 11.58 22.64 -6.70
C ARG A 514 11.42 21.74 -5.48
N PRO A 515 12.11 20.59 -5.44
CA PRO A 515 12.11 19.71 -4.28
C PRO A 515 12.66 20.46 -3.07
N LEU A 516 12.09 20.22 -1.88
CA LEU A 516 12.47 20.95 -0.67
C LEU A 516 13.96 20.84 -0.34
N ILE A 517 14.60 19.69 -0.62
CA ILE A 517 16.04 19.51 -0.36
C ILE A 517 16.94 20.40 -1.23
N ALA A 518 16.43 20.88 -2.37
CA ALA A 518 17.16 21.75 -3.30
C ALA A 518 17.03 23.24 -2.92
N LEU A 519 16.23 23.57 -1.91
CA LEU A 519 15.92 24.94 -1.52
C LEU A 519 16.36 25.23 -0.08
N PRO A 520 16.81 26.46 0.20
CA PRO A 520 16.99 26.89 1.58
C PRO A 520 15.64 26.88 2.28
N ARG A 521 15.59 26.38 3.52
CA ARG A 521 14.35 26.31 4.31
C ARG A 521 13.63 27.65 4.48
N SER A 522 14.35 28.77 4.40
CA SER A 522 13.78 30.12 4.44
C SER A 522 12.92 30.47 3.21
N SER A 523 12.99 29.70 2.12
CA SER A 523 12.17 29.88 0.92
C SER A 523 11.05 28.87 0.80
N TRP A 524 10.83 28.01 1.81
CA TRP A 524 9.74 27.04 1.78
C TRP A 524 8.39 27.71 2.01
N ASP A 525 7.37 27.18 1.35
CA ASP A 525 5.98 27.64 1.52
C ASP A 525 5.41 27.22 2.89
N ALA A 526 4.31 27.85 3.30
CA ALA A 526 3.68 27.63 4.60
C ALA A 526 3.13 26.21 4.80
N ASN A 527 2.90 25.47 3.71
CA ASN A 527 2.44 24.08 3.69
C ASN A 527 3.55 23.05 3.97
N GLN A 528 4.80 23.48 4.18
CA GLN A 528 5.96 22.58 4.38
C GLN A 528 6.33 22.42 5.85
N PHE A 529 5.47 21.70 6.59
CA PHE A 529 5.74 21.39 7.99
C PHE A 529 6.73 20.22 8.12
N VAL A 530 8.00 20.56 8.39
CA VAL A 530 9.06 19.59 8.69
C VAL A 530 9.79 20.07 9.94
N PRO A 531 9.73 19.42 11.11
CA PRO A 531 10.45 19.88 12.29
C PRO A 531 11.96 20.02 12.05
N ARG A 532 12.60 21.07 12.61
CA ARG A 532 14.06 21.23 12.54
C ARG A 532 14.67 20.62 13.79
N ILE A 533 15.49 19.60 13.61
CA ILE A 533 16.30 19.03 14.69
C ILE A 533 17.70 19.66 14.60
N PRO A 534 18.12 20.47 15.59
CA PRO A 534 19.46 21.04 15.59
C PRO A 534 20.50 19.94 15.87
N LEU A 535 21.57 19.92 15.09
CA LEU A 535 22.74 19.11 15.43
C LEU A 535 23.51 19.80 16.56
N PRO A 536 24.01 19.06 17.58
CA PRO A 536 24.81 19.68 18.63
C PRO A 536 26.09 20.29 18.04
N ASN A 537 26.48 21.46 18.54
CA ASN A 537 27.64 22.20 18.01
C ASN A 537 28.94 21.39 18.20
N GLY A 538 29.58 21.01 17.09
CA GLY A 538 30.92 20.42 17.10
C GLY A 538 30.98 18.90 17.36
N THR A 539 29.84 18.21 17.42
CA THR A 539 29.81 16.73 17.48
C THR A 539 29.20 16.16 16.19
N SER A 540 29.72 15.00 15.77
CA SER A 540 29.16 14.19 14.70
C SER A 540 27.93 13.38 15.12
N ASP A 541 27.62 13.35 16.42
CA ASP A 541 26.61 12.47 16.98
C ASP A 541 25.21 13.05 16.76
N ALA A 542 24.35 12.27 16.08
CA ALA A 542 22.97 12.63 15.86
C ALA A 542 22.19 12.54 17.20
N PRO A 543 21.33 13.52 17.52
CA PRO A 543 20.52 13.47 18.73
C PRO A 543 19.43 12.40 18.61
N TRP A 544 19.05 11.84 19.75
CA TRP A 544 17.85 11.03 19.87
C TRP A 544 16.61 11.92 19.86
N VAL A 545 15.57 11.48 19.16
CA VAL A 545 14.31 12.21 19.00
C VAL A 545 13.15 11.30 19.39
N THR A 546 12.35 11.73 20.36
CA THR A 546 11.05 11.12 20.63
C THR A 546 10.01 11.76 19.72
N ILE A 547 9.24 10.95 18.99
CA ILE A 547 8.08 11.42 18.23
C ILE A 547 6.82 10.92 18.95
N VAL A 548 6.00 11.87 19.36
CA VAL A 548 4.65 11.66 19.89
C VAL A 548 3.67 11.92 18.79
N LEU A 549 3.02 10.87 18.30
CA LEU A 549 2.04 10.98 17.24
C LEU A 549 0.64 10.70 17.77
N ASN A 550 -0.11 11.78 17.97
CA ASN A 550 -1.51 11.74 18.34
C ASN A 550 -2.36 11.62 17.07
N ASN A 551 -2.84 10.42 16.76
CA ASN A 551 -3.84 10.23 15.73
C ASN A 551 -5.22 10.66 16.27
N LEU A 552 -5.73 11.79 15.77
CA LEU A 552 -7.04 12.34 16.08
C LEU A 552 -8.06 12.04 14.98
N ASP A 553 -7.78 11.05 14.14
CA ASP A 553 -8.74 10.53 13.17
C ASP A 553 -9.47 9.31 13.74
N ASP A 554 -10.60 8.93 13.13
CA ASP A 554 -11.47 7.87 13.65
C ASP A 554 -11.05 6.44 13.25
N GLY A 555 -10.05 6.32 12.39
CA GLY A 555 -9.48 5.05 11.89
C GLY A 555 -8.00 4.87 12.23
N SER A 556 -7.47 3.70 11.87
CA SER A 556 -6.06 3.36 12.03
C SER A 556 -5.21 3.98 10.91
N HIS A 557 -4.00 4.41 11.23
CA HIS A 557 -3.08 5.04 10.26
C HIS A 557 -1.69 4.39 10.33
N PRO A 558 -1.23 3.72 9.26
CA PRO A 558 0.13 3.19 9.20
C PRO A 558 1.12 4.29 8.81
N PHE A 559 1.60 5.03 9.81
CA PHE A 559 2.60 6.08 9.59
C PHE A 559 3.97 5.48 9.26
N HIS A 560 4.54 5.93 8.15
CA HIS A 560 5.87 5.55 7.69
C HIS A 560 6.86 6.72 7.80
N LEU A 561 8.09 6.43 8.22
CA LEU A 561 9.19 7.38 8.31
C LEU A 561 10.31 6.98 7.34
N HIS A 562 10.61 7.84 6.39
CA HIS A 562 11.70 7.61 5.44
C HIS A 562 13.06 7.77 6.14
N GLY A 563 14.07 7.03 5.68
CA GLY A 563 15.47 7.19 6.11
C GLY A 563 15.81 6.67 7.51
N HIS A 564 14.84 6.16 8.27
CA HIS A 564 15.04 5.70 9.64
C HIS A 564 14.21 4.45 9.97
N ALA A 565 14.82 3.50 10.68
CA ALA A 565 14.08 2.58 11.54
C ALA A 565 13.84 3.26 12.90
N PHE A 566 12.70 3.03 13.53
CA PHE A 566 12.34 3.66 14.80
C PHE A 566 11.81 2.62 15.79
N TRP A 567 11.96 2.94 17.08
CA TRP A 567 11.44 2.11 18.17
C TRP A 567 10.04 2.57 18.56
N VAL A 568 9.10 1.64 18.57
CA VAL A 568 7.75 1.86 19.11
C VAL A 568 7.82 1.67 20.63
N LEU A 569 7.92 2.77 21.38
CA LEU A 569 8.06 2.73 22.84
C LEU A 569 6.73 2.45 23.54
N GLN A 570 5.63 2.99 23.00
CA GLN A 570 4.30 2.85 23.55
C GLN A 570 3.26 3.07 22.46
N THR A 571 2.20 2.26 22.46
CA THR A 571 0.97 2.53 21.74
C THR A 571 -0.15 2.75 22.76
N HIS A 572 -1.09 3.64 22.46
CA HIS A 572 -2.23 3.91 23.33
C HIS A 572 -3.48 4.17 22.48
N ALA A 573 -4.57 3.52 22.85
CA ALA A 573 -5.90 3.81 22.33
C ALA A 573 -6.74 4.41 23.45
N ALA A 574 -7.30 5.60 23.20
CA ALA A 574 -8.16 6.27 24.17
C ALA A 574 -9.46 5.48 24.35
N GLY A 575 -9.84 5.20 25.59
CA GLY A 575 -11.07 4.45 25.89
C GLY A 575 -12.37 5.21 25.55
N TRP A 576 -12.30 6.54 25.39
CA TRP A 576 -13.42 7.38 24.94
C TRP A 576 -12.92 8.73 24.39
N GLY A 577 -13.48 9.17 23.25
CA GLY A 577 -13.21 10.47 22.64
C GLY A 577 -11.81 10.61 22.01
N TRP A 578 -11.42 11.85 21.72
CA TRP A 578 -10.13 12.21 21.11
C TRP A 578 -9.04 12.35 22.19
N GLY A 579 -8.78 11.27 22.93
CA GLY A 579 -7.70 11.26 23.91
C GLY A 579 -6.37 11.55 23.21
N SER A 580 -5.60 12.49 23.75
CA SER A 580 -4.25 12.77 23.28
C SER A 580 -3.28 12.67 24.44
N TRP A 581 -2.08 12.20 24.16
CA TRP A 581 -0.98 12.24 25.10
C TRP A 581 -0.16 13.51 24.84
N ASN A 582 0.12 14.24 25.92
CA ASN A 582 1.00 15.40 25.90
C ASN A 582 2.08 15.18 26.97
N PRO A 583 3.35 14.93 26.57
CA PRO A 583 4.46 14.60 27.46
C PRO A 583 4.78 15.68 28.50
#